data_AF-A0A6J6RXS3-F1
#
_entry.id   AF-A0A6J6RXS3-F1
#
_cell.length_a   1.000
_cell.length_b   1.000
_cell.length_c   1.000
_cell.angle_alpha   90.00
_cell.angle_beta   90.00
_cell.angle_gamma   90.00
#
_symmetry.space_group_name_H-M   'P 1'
#
loop_
_entity.id
_entity.type
_entity.pdbx_description
1 polymer ?
#
loop_
_entity_poly.entity_id
_entity_poly.type
_entity_poly.pdbx_seq_one_letter_code
_entity_poly.pdbx_strand_id
1 'polypeptide(L)'
;MEHRDAGKLQGAARLCLTPPFRFLWNVTTEGLENVPSKGAAIIAPNHISVLDSFFVPLCLGRRMTYVGKAEYMDDWKTKFVFPAIGMIPIDRSGGDAAQRALDAAARVLTAGELFGIYPEGTRARDGYLHKGHTGIARLALRTNSPIVPVGIVGSDLVQPADSRIPKFFRRVHLRFGKPISVEKYLDRANDRLVLRQITDEVMFEIRNLSGQHYVNTYATRPVISAGVEAEPSEHLAEVVDLPVRRRAKVSVTSDLTTEKPAVLVASAASERPVPIMIEADGVDRRSSAAAIKTRKLELPFELELSTA
;
A
#
# COMPACT_ATOMS: atom_id res chain seq x y z
N MET A 1 11.44 29.80 2.41
CA MET A 1 11.31 29.03 1.15
C MET A 1 9.84 28.77 0.98
N GLU A 2 9.17 29.50 0.06
CA GLU A 2 7.74 29.28 -0.17
C GLU A 2 7.50 27.84 -0.65
N HIS A 3 6.33 27.26 -0.37
CA HIS A 3 5.93 25.93 -0.86
C HIS A 3 6.12 25.75 -2.38
N ARG A 4 6.16 26.85 -3.15
CA ARG A 4 6.40 26.90 -4.60
C ARG A 4 7.82 26.53 -5.03
N ASP A 5 8.82 26.59 -4.15
CA ASP A 5 10.21 26.28 -4.49
C ASP A 5 10.61 24.81 -4.22
N ALA A 6 9.85 24.13 -3.35
CA ALA A 6 10.14 22.78 -2.85
C ALA A 6 9.92 21.68 -3.90
N GLY A 7 10.77 21.62 -4.92
CA GLY A 7 10.71 20.63 -6.01
C GLY A 7 10.99 21.19 -7.41
N LYS A 8 11.34 22.48 -7.54
CA LYS A 8 11.98 23.00 -8.77
C LYS A 8 13.25 22.23 -9.12
N LEU A 9 13.98 21.81 -8.09
CA LEU A 9 15.16 20.96 -8.20
C LEU A 9 14.83 19.47 -8.38
N GLN A 10 13.57 19.04 -8.25
CA GLN A 10 13.23 17.61 -8.29
C GLN A 10 13.42 16.99 -9.66
N GLY A 11 13.18 17.74 -10.74
CA GLY A 11 13.49 17.27 -12.10
C GLY A 11 14.99 17.00 -12.28
N ALA A 12 15.84 17.94 -11.88
CA ALA A 12 17.29 17.82 -11.94
C ALA A 12 17.82 16.74 -10.98
N ALA A 13 17.34 16.73 -9.73
CA ALA A 13 17.70 15.74 -8.73
C ALA A 13 17.30 14.33 -9.18
N ARG A 14 16.12 14.14 -9.77
CA ARG A 14 15.74 12.87 -10.38
C ARG A 14 16.70 12.48 -11.50
N LEU A 15 17.01 13.39 -12.43
CA LEU A 15 17.94 13.09 -13.52
C LEU A 15 19.34 12.67 -13.01
N CYS A 16 19.83 13.31 -11.95
CA CYS A 16 21.14 13.01 -11.36
C CYS A 16 21.12 11.77 -10.45
N LEU A 17 20.06 11.58 -9.66
CA LEU A 17 19.99 10.53 -8.63
C LEU A 17 19.44 9.21 -9.18
N THR A 18 18.56 9.22 -10.19
CA THR A 18 17.95 7.99 -10.71
C THR A 18 18.97 7.01 -11.29
N PRO A 19 19.93 7.39 -12.16
CA PRO A 19 20.92 6.46 -12.69
C PRO A 19 21.76 5.74 -11.60
N PRO A 20 22.39 6.44 -10.63
CA PRO A 20 23.10 5.76 -9.56
C PRO A 20 22.17 4.97 -8.65
N PHE A 21 20.94 5.41 -8.40
CA PHE A 21 19.99 4.61 -7.59
C PHE A 21 19.63 3.28 -8.27
N ARG A 22 19.38 3.30 -9.59
CA ARG A 22 19.07 2.08 -10.36
C ARG A 22 20.27 1.17 -10.56
N PHE A 23 21.48 1.72 -10.48
CA PHE A 23 22.71 0.93 -10.52
C PHE A 23 23.03 0.31 -9.17
N LEU A 24 22.94 1.09 -8.09
CA LEU A 24 23.21 0.64 -6.72
C LEU A 24 22.14 -0.31 -6.20
N TRP A 25 20.89 -0.15 -6.63
CA TRP A 25 19.78 -1.03 -6.29
C TRP A 25 19.09 -1.47 -7.57
N ASN A 26 18.85 -2.78 -7.71
CA ASN A 26 18.14 -3.32 -8.87
C ASN A 26 16.65 -2.99 -8.75
N VAL A 27 16.30 -1.74 -9.08
CA VAL A 27 14.95 -1.20 -8.98
C VAL A 27 14.17 -1.52 -10.24
N THR A 28 13.11 -2.29 -10.09
CA THR A 28 12.16 -2.61 -11.16
C THR A 28 10.78 -2.05 -10.84
N THR A 29 10.02 -1.78 -11.88
CA THR A 29 8.70 -1.13 -11.79
C THR A 29 7.70 -1.89 -12.64
N GLU A 30 6.51 -2.12 -12.11
CA GLU A 30 5.37 -2.72 -12.83
C GLU A 30 4.14 -1.81 -12.66
N GLY A 31 3.34 -1.65 -13.71
CA GLY A 31 2.10 -0.86 -13.66
C GLY A 31 2.31 0.66 -13.59
N LEU A 32 3.50 1.17 -13.88
CA LEU A 32 3.81 2.60 -13.82
C LEU A 32 2.89 3.45 -14.71
N GLU A 33 2.38 2.86 -15.79
CA GLU A 33 1.36 3.42 -16.68
C GLU A 33 0.03 3.75 -16.00
N ASN A 34 -0.25 3.15 -14.82
CA ASN A 34 -1.42 3.48 -14.02
C ASN A 34 -1.32 4.85 -13.35
N VAL A 35 -0.12 5.43 -13.24
CA VAL A 35 0.05 6.77 -12.68
C VAL A 35 -0.43 7.81 -13.71
N PRO A 36 -1.41 8.67 -13.38
CA PRO A 36 -1.89 9.68 -14.32
C PRO A 36 -0.77 10.57 -14.85
N SER A 37 -0.71 10.75 -16.17
CA SER A 37 0.29 11.60 -16.83
C SER A 37 0.06 13.09 -16.61
N LYS A 38 -1.15 13.48 -16.24
CA LYS A 38 -1.59 14.85 -15.90
C LYS A 38 -2.61 14.81 -14.77
N GLY A 39 -2.81 15.96 -14.12
CA GLY A 39 -3.79 16.10 -13.03
C GLY A 39 -3.30 15.51 -11.71
N ALA A 40 -4.13 15.70 -10.68
CA ALA A 40 -3.85 15.28 -9.32
C ALA A 40 -3.99 13.77 -9.15
N ALA A 41 -3.13 13.17 -8.33
CA ALA A 41 -3.33 11.81 -7.84
C ALA A 41 -2.59 11.61 -6.52
N ILE A 42 -3.18 10.77 -5.67
CA ILE A 42 -2.57 10.34 -4.41
C ILE A 42 -1.84 9.03 -4.70
N ILE A 43 -0.54 8.97 -4.46
CA ILE A 43 0.24 7.73 -4.54
C ILE A 43 0.34 7.16 -3.13
N ALA A 44 -0.15 5.94 -2.95
CA ALA A 44 -0.35 5.31 -1.66
C ALA A 44 0.46 4.00 -1.52
N PRO A 45 1.76 4.10 -1.18
CA PRO A 45 2.60 2.94 -0.91
C PRO A 45 2.41 2.38 0.52
N ASN A 46 2.69 1.08 0.71
CA ASN A 46 3.09 0.54 2.02
C ASN A 46 4.43 1.17 2.48
N HIS A 47 4.73 1.09 3.77
CA HIS A 47 5.95 1.70 4.31
C HIS A 47 6.79 0.74 5.15
N ILE A 48 7.89 0.22 4.58
CA ILE A 48 8.77 -0.77 5.19
C ILE A 48 10.23 -0.28 5.34
N SER A 49 10.62 0.81 4.69
CA SER A 49 11.97 1.37 4.72
C SER A 49 11.98 2.90 4.66
N VAL A 50 12.97 3.55 5.27
CA VAL A 50 13.18 5.01 5.12
C VAL A 50 13.42 5.36 3.64
N LEU A 51 14.03 4.44 2.91
CA LEU A 51 14.34 4.63 1.49
C LEU A 51 13.12 4.54 0.57
N ASP A 52 11.95 4.13 1.07
CA ASP A 52 10.70 4.13 0.29
C ASP A 52 10.39 5.52 -0.27
N SER A 53 10.67 6.56 0.52
CA SER A 53 10.46 7.96 0.12
C SER A 53 11.45 8.44 -0.95
N PHE A 54 12.44 7.63 -1.31
CA PHE A 54 13.35 7.87 -2.42
C PHE A 54 13.00 6.99 -3.63
N PHE A 55 12.74 5.69 -3.42
CA PHE A 55 12.47 4.76 -4.51
C PHE A 55 11.26 5.16 -5.35
N VAL A 56 10.15 5.53 -4.71
CA VAL A 56 8.91 5.88 -5.42
C VAL A 56 9.09 7.14 -6.29
N PRO A 57 9.44 8.32 -5.75
CA PRO A 57 9.52 9.54 -6.56
C PRO A 57 10.60 9.49 -7.66
N LEU A 58 11.70 8.74 -7.46
CA LEU A 58 12.76 8.61 -8.47
C LEU A 58 12.34 7.77 -9.69
N CYS A 59 11.30 6.94 -9.54
CA CYS A 59 10.74 6.14 -10.63
C CYS A 59 9.60 6.83 -11.38
N LEU A 60 9.03 7.91 -10.83
CA LEU A 60 7.91 8.60 -11.45
C LEU A 60 8.36 9.57 -12.55
N GLY A 61 7.57 9.64 -13.62
CA GLY A 61 7.74 10.62 -14.71
C GLY A 61 7.38 12.05 -14.32
N ARG A 62 6.76 12.26 -13.15
CA ARG A 62 6.26 13.56 -12.67
C ARG A 62 6.78 13.89 -11.28
N ARG A 63 6.68 15.17 -10.92
CA ARG A 63 6.92 15.65 -9.56
C ARG A 63 5.95 14.97 -8.59
N MET A 64 6.49 14.51 -7.49
CA MET A 64 5.74 13.90 -6.40
C MET A 64 6.17 14.53 -5.09
N THR A 65 5.18 14.94 -4.29
CA THR A 65 5.43 15.65 -3.04
C THR A 65 4.99 14.82 -1.84
N TYR A 66 5.76 14.85 -0.75
CA TYR A 66 5.39 14.24 0.52
C TYR A 66 5.38 15.29 1.62
N VAL A 67 4.69 15.00 2.71
CA VAL A 67 4.85 15.75 3.95
C VAL A 67 5.87 15.01 4.83
N GLY A 68 6.87 15.71 5.34
CA GLY A 68 7.92 15.19 6.22
C GLY A 68 7.92 15.85 7.60
N LYS A 69 8.67 15.28 8.56
CA LYS A 69 8.96 15.95 9.84
C LYS A 69 9.86 17.17 9.56
N ALA A 70 9.57 18.32 10.17
CA ALA A 70 10.38 19.53 9.97
C ALA A 70 11.83 19.34 10.43
N GLU A 71 12.06 18.55 11.46
CA GLU A 71 13.37 18.26 12.05
C GLU A 71 14.30 17.49 11.10
N TYR A 72 13.74 16.90 10.05
CA TYR A 72 14.52 16.39 8.93
C TYR A 72 15.20 17.50 8.12
N MET A 73 15.01 18.78 8.44
CA MET A 73 15.68 19.90 7.76
C MET A 73 16.77 20.56 8.62
N ASP A 74 17.02 20.05 9.82
CA ASP A 74 17.92 20.69 10.79
C ASP A 74 19.40 20.51 10.39
N ASP A 75 19.73 19.46 9.62
CA ASP A 75 21.07 19.23 9.08
C ASP A 75 21.22 19.88 7.69
N TRP A 76 22.37 20.53 7.46
CA TRP A 76 22.75 21.16 6.20
C TRP A 76 22.59 20.24 4.99
N LYS A 77 22.86 18.93 5.12
CA LYS A 77 22.68 17.97 4.01
C LYS A 77 21.20 17.77 3.68
N THR A 78 20.41 17.57 4.73
CA THR A 78 19.00 17.21 4.63
C THR A 78 18.13 18.37 4.15
N LYS A 79 18.52 19.61 4.48
CA LYS A 79 17.91 20.85 4.02
C LYS A 79 17.92 21.03 2.49
N PHE A 80 18.86 20.42 1.78
CA PHE A 80 18.90 20.44 0.31
C PHE A 80 18.31 19.17 -0.32
N VAL A 81 18.61 18.01 0.25
CA VAL A 81 18.19 16.71 -0.32
C VAL A 81 16.68 16.53 -0.26
N PHE A 82 16.05 16.84 0.88
CA PHE A 82 14.65 16.53 1.05
C PHE A 82 13.69 17.42 0.23
N PRO A 83 13.91 18.75 0.12
CA PRO A 83 13.15 19.56 -0.83
C PRO A 83 13.42 19.15 -2.28
N ALA A 84 14.64 18.69 -2.59
CA ALA A 84 14.98 18.19 -3.92
C ALA A 84 14.23 16.89 -4.27
N ILE A 85 13.87 16.05 -3.30
CA ILE A 85 13.00 14.88 -3.55
C ILE A 85 11.51 15.18 -3.35
N GLY A 86 11.13 16.45 -3.18
CA GLY A 86 9.73 16.88 -3.07
C GLY A 86 9.14 16.79 -1.65
N MET A 87 9.95 16.75 -0.60
CA MET A 87 9.43 16.75 0.76
C MET A 87 9.11 18.17 1.24
N ILE A 88 7.87 18.38 1.68
CA ILE A 88 7.41 19.57 2.39
C ILE A 88 7.61 19.32 3.90
N PRO A 89 8.48 20.08 4.57
CA PRO A 89 8.58 20.01 6.03
C PRO A 89 7.33 20.60 6.66
N ILE A 90 6.74 19.88 7.62
CA ILE A 90 5.74 20.44 8.51
C ILE A 90 6.14 20.17 9.95
N ASP A 91 5.81 21.10 10.83
CA ASP A 91 5.80 20.83 12.26
C ASP A 91 4.64 19.87 12.56
N ARG A 92 4.97 18.73 13.17
CA ARG A 92 3.99 17.69 13.56
C ARG A 92 3.70 17.69 15.07
N SER A 93 4.14 18.72 15.78
CA SER A 93 3.81 18.92 17.19
C SER A 93 2.39 19.50 17.35
N GLY A 94 1.76 19.29 18.51
CA GLY A 94 0.42 19.81 18.80
C GLY A 94 -0.74 18.96 18.26
N GLY A 95 -1.95 19.27 18.73
CA GLY A 95 -3.17 18.48 18.45
C GLY A 95 -3.73 18.62 17.02
N ASP A 96 -3.28 19.61 16.25
CA ASP A 96 -3.76 19.94 14.90
C ASP A 96 -2.80 19.48 13.78
N ALA A 97 -1.67 18.83 14.13
CA ALA A 97 -0.63 18.41 13.21
C ALA A 97 -1.15 17.58 12.02
N ALA A 98 -2.08 16.65 12.29
CA ALA A 98 -2.68 15.81 11.25
C ALA A 98 -3.50 16.65 10.25
N GLN A 99 -4.22 17.66 10.73
CA GLN A 99 -5.00 18.55 9.87
C GLN A 99 -4.09 19.42 9.01
N ARG A 100 -3.03 20.01 9.59
CA ARG A 100 -2.01 20.77 8.84
C ARG A 100 -1.36 19.94 7.75
N ALA A 101 -1.06 18.66 8.01
CA ALA A 101 -0.54 17.73 7.02
C ALA A 101 -1.52 17.51 5.86
N LEU A 102 -2.80 17.27 6.17
CA LEU A 102 -3.83 17.12 5.17
C LEU A 102 -3.97 18.41 4.35
N ASP A 103 -3.99 19.58 4.96
CA ASP A 103 -4.16 20.86 4.26
C ASP A 103 -2.98 21.16 3.32
N ALA A 104 -1.75 20.84 3.73
CA ALA A 104 -0.59 20.90 2.86
C ALA A 104 -0.72 19.95 1.66
N ALA A 105 -1.19 18.72 1.90
CA ALA A 105 -1.43 17.73 0.87
C ALA A 105 -2.50 18.19 -0.13
N ALA A 106 -3.60 18.77 0.35
CA ALA A 106 -4.66 19.28 -0.51
C ALA A 106 -4.17 20.41 -1.42
N ARG A 107 -3.32 21.32 -0.93
CA ARG A 107 -2.73 22.37 -1.78
C ARG A 107 -1.92 21.79 -2.94
N VAL A 108 -1.18 20.71 -2.72
CA VAL A 108 -0.42 20.01 -3.78
C VAL A 108 -1.38 19.40 -4.81
N LEU A 109 -2.40 18.67 -4.34
CA LEU A 109 -3.36 18.01 -5.22
C LEU A 109 -4.20 19.02 -6.01
N THR A 110 -4.67 20.11 -5.41
CA THR A 110 -5.40 21.18 -6.11
C THR A 110 -4.53 21.86 -7.17
N ALA A 111 -3.21 21.86 -7.03
CA ALA A 111 -2.28 22.32 -8.06
C ALA A 111 -2.09 21.33 -9.23
N GLY A 112 -2.77 20.16 -9.20
CA GLY A 112 -2.67 19.13 -10.23
C GLY A 112 -1.42 18.27 -10.15
N GLU A 113 -0.74 18.25 -9.00
CA GLU A 113 0.51 17.51 -8.78
C GLU A 113 0.26 16.16 -8.09
N LEU A 114 1.26 15.28 -8.08
CA LEU A 114 1.19 14.02 -7.35
C LEU A 114 1.53 14.24 -5.88
N PHE A 115 0.75 13.64 -4.98
CA PHE A 115 1.01 13.66 -3.55
C PHE A 115 1.18 12.25 -2.99
N GLY A 116 2.21 12.04 -2.19
CA GLY A 116 2.51 10.78 -1.52
C GLY A 116 2.02 10.73 -0.10
N ILE A 117 1.36 9.63 0.25
CA ILE A 117 0.95 9.36 1.63
C ILE A 117 1.09 7.88 1.93
N TYR A 118 1.71 7.56 3.07
CA TYR A 118 1.76 6.20 3.60
C TYR A 118 0.50 5.95 4.43
N PRO A 119 -0.44 5.10 4.00
CA PRO A 119 -1.73 4.94 4.68
C PRO A 119 -1.60 4.43 6.12
N GLU A 120 -0.55 3.66 6.40
CA GLU A 120 -0.21 3.12 7.74
C GLU A 120 0.23 4.21 8.73
N GLY A 121 0.62 5.39 8.24
CA GLY A 121 1.02 6.55 9.06
C GLY A 121 2.43 6.47 9.67
N THR A 122 3.03 5.29 9.72
CA THR A 122 4.42 5.05 10.15
C THR A 122 5.01 3.87 9.38
N ARG A 123 6.33 3.70 9.45
CA ARG A 123 7.04 2.55 8.89
C ARG A 123 6.79 1.30 9.72
N ALA A 124 6.31 0.24 9.10
CA ALA A 124 6.25 -1.11 9.65
C ALA A 124 7.67 -1.71 9.73
N ARG A 125 7.99 -2.40 10.83
CA ARG A 125 9.33 -3.00 11.06
C ARG A 125 9.28 -4.52 11.22
N ASP A 126 8.08 -5.07 11.34
CA ASP A 126 7.78 -6.48 11.56
C ASP A 126 7.39 -7.22 10.26
N GLY A 127 7.44 -6.52 9.12
CA GLY A 127 7.12 -7.08 7.80
C GLY A 127 5.63 -7.20 7.50
N TYR A 128 4.74 -6.87 8.45
CA TYR A 128 3.30 -6.88 8.23
C TYR A 128 2.80 -5.61 7.55
N LEU A 129 1.63 -5.71 6.92
CA LEU A 129 0.88 -4.56 6.44
C LEU A 129 -0.20 -4.21 7.46
N HIS A 130 -0.11 -3.04 8.06
CA HIS A 130 -1.01 -2.64 9.13
C HIS A 130 -2.27 -1.94 8.65
N LYS A 131 -3.22 -1.76 9.56
CA LYS A 131 -4.45 -1.01 9.33
C LYS A 131 -4.16 0.43 8.90
N GLY A 132 -4.67 0.81 7.72
CA GLY A 132 -4.56 2.18 7.22
C GLY A 132 -5.42 3.19 7.99
N HIS A 133 -4.95 4.43 8.09
CA HIS A 133 -5.69 5.57 8.63
C HIS A 133 -6.61 6.20 7.57
N THR A 134 -7.78 6.68 7.99
CA THR A 134 -8.80 7.26 7.09
C THR A 134 -8.44 8.62 6.50
N GLY A 135 -7.29 9.20 6.88
CA GLY A 135 -6.81 10.47 6.35
C GLY A 135 -6.61 10.46 4.84
N ILE A 136 -6.22 9.32 4.26
CA ILE A 136 -6.09 9.16 2.81
C ILE A 136 -7.44 9.30 2.09
N ALA A 137 -8.49 8.64 2.59
CA ALA A 137 -9.84 8.73 2.02
C ALA A 137 -10.42 10.14 2.16
N ARG A 138 -10.20 10.79 3.32
CA ARG A 138 -10.60 12.19 3.53
C ARG A 138 -9.92 13.12 2.53
N LEU A 139 -8.63 12.93 2.30
CA LEU A 139 -7.86 13.72 1.35
C LEU A 139 -8.41 13.53 -0.08
N ALA A 140 -8.56 12.27 -0.50
CA ALA A 140 -9.05 11.92 -1.83
C ALA A 140 -10.42 12.53 -2.14
N LEU A 141 -11.38 12.39 -1.21
CA LEU A 141 -12.72 12.94 -1.35
C LEU A 141 -12.72 14.47 -1.37
N ARG A 142 -11.91 15.11 -0.52
CA ARG A 142 -11.81 16.57 -0.46
C ARG A 142 -11.25 17.18 -1.74
N THR A 143 -10.36 16.47 -2.43
CA THR A 143 -9.69 16.99 -3.64
C THR A 143 -10.17 16.33 -4.93
N ASN A 144 -11.19 15.46 -4.85
CA ASN A 144 -11.63 14.58 -5.94
C ASN A 144 -10.45 13.95 -6.69
N SER A 145 -9.45 13.46 -5.95
CA SER A 145 -8.23 12.91 -6.52
C SER A 145 -8.25 11.39 -6.46
N PRO A 146 -7.92 10.68 -7.55
CA PRO A 146 -7.82 9.23 -7.53
C PRO A 146 -6.64 8.78 -6.66
N ILE A 147 -6.73 7.58 -6.12
CA ILE A 147 -5.69 6.95 -5.30
C ILE A 147 -5.02 5.84 -6.10
N VAL A 148 -3.71 5.90 -6.27
CA VAL A 148 -2.88 4.86 -6.90
C VAL A 148 -2.22 4.06 -5.78
N PRO A 149 -2.69 2.84 -5.46
CA PRO A 149 -2.04 1.98 -4.48
C PRO A 149 -0.70 1.49 -5.02
N VAL A 150 0.31 1.37 -4.15
CA VAL A 150 1.65 0.91 -4.52
C VAL A 150 2.13 -0.17 -3.56
N GLY A 151 2.58 -1.30 -4.09
CA GLY A 151 3.28 -2.32 -3.34
C GLY A 151 4.79 -2.18 -3.52
N ILE A 152 5.50 -1.95 -2.43
CA ILE A 152 6.95 -1.93 -2.33
C ILE A 152 7.41 -3.26 -1.73
N VAL A 153 8.35 -3.92 -2.40
CA VAL A 153 8.93 -5.20 -1.97
C VAL A 153 10.46 -5.10 -1.98
N GLY A 154 11.10 -5.53 -0.89
CA GLY A 154 12.55 -5.68 -0.76
C GLY A 154 13.33 -4.44 -0.32
N SER A 155 12.65 -3.29 -0.08
CA SER A 155 13.33 -2.07 0.40
C SER A 155 13.75 -2.13 1.87
N ASP A 156 13.12 -3.00 2.65
CA ASP A 156 13.49 -3.40 4.01
C ASP A 156 14.86 -4.10 4.05
N LEU A 157 15.18 -4.90 3.02
CA LEU A 157 16.48 -5.56 2.87
C LEU A 157 17.60 -4.59 2.46
N VAL A 158 17.24 -3.46 1.84
CA VAL A 158 18.20 -2.40 1.50
C VAL A 158 18.72 -1.74 2.76
N GLN A 159 17.84 -1.32 3.67
CA GLN A 159 18.24 -0.72 4.93
C GLN A 159 17.41 -1.32 6.07
N PRO A 160 17.87 -2.47 6.61
CA PRO A 160 17.20 -3.10 7.75
C PRO A 160 17.05 -2.13 8.93
N ALA A 161 16.05 -2.35 9.78
CA ALA A 161 15.69 -1.43 10.86
C ALA A 161 16.87 -1.06 11.77
N ASP A 162 17.79 -2.00 11.99
CA ASP A 162 18.96 -1.85 12.86
C ASP A 162 20.22 -1.37 12.13
N SER A 163 20.15 -1.19 10.80
CA SER A 163 21.28 -0.73 10.00
C SER A 163 21.21 0.76 9.69
N ARG A 164 22.30 1.47 10.00
CA ARG A 164 22.47 2.87 9.59
C ARG A 164 22.93 3.03 8.14
N ILE A 165 23.45 1.97 7.53
CA ILE A 165 24.04 2.01 6.19
C ILE A 165 23.20 1.13 5.24
N PRO A 166 22.77 1.66 4.08
CA PRO A 166 22.13 0.87 3.04
C PRO A 166 23.07 -0.20 2.45
N LYS A 167 22.59 -1.43 2.32
CA LYS A 167 23.22 -2.52 1.59
C LYS A 167 23.03 -2.30 0.08
N PHE A 168 24.11 -2.32 -0.68
CA PHE A 168 24.06 -2.20 -2.13
C PHE A 168 23.65 -3.52 -2.81
N PHE A 169 23.26 -3.42 -4.09
CA PHE A 169 22.89 -4.50 -5.01
C PHE A 169 21.68 -5.35 -4.58
N ARG A 170 20.86 -4.82 -3.66
CA ARG A 170 19.57 -5.43 -3.30
C ARG A 170 18.51 -5.09 -4.35
N ARG A 171 17.54 -5.99 -4.50
CA ARG A 171 16.42 -5.84 -5.44
C ARG A 171 15.27 -5.10 -4.75
N VAL A 172 14.69 -4.14 -5.46
CA VAL A 172 13.50 -3.42 -5.02
C VAL A 172 12.49 -3.48 -6.15
N HIS A 173 11.29 -3.95 -5.84
CA HIS A 173 10.19 -4.04 -6.81
C HIS A 173 9.10 -3.05 -6.39
N LEU A 174 8.73 -2.15 -7.31
CA LEU A 174 7.63 -1.20 -7.13
C LEU A 174 6.49 -1.58 -8.06
N ARG A 175 5.33 -1.95 -7.50
CA ARG A 175 4.15 -2.31 -8.26
C ARG A 175 3.05 -1.28 -8.06
N PHE A 176 2.66 -0.60 -9.13
CA PHE A 176 1.65 0.44 -9.12
C PHE A 176 0.30 -0.15 -9.58
N GLY A 177 -0.69 -0.12 -8.70
CA GLY A 177 -2.03 -0.63 -8.98
C GLY A 177 -2.89 0.34 -9.78
N LYS A 178 -4.09 -0.11 -10.17
CA LYS A 178 -5.05 0.73 -10.91
C LYS A 178 -5.53 1.89 -10.03
N PRO A 179 -5.77 3.09 -10.59
CA PRO A 179 -6.31 4.20 -9.82
C PRO A 179 -7.71 3.90 -9.29
N ILE A 180 -7.90 4.06 -7.99
CA ILE A 180 -9.19 3.97 -7.30
C ILE A 180 -9.83 5.36 -7.38
N SER A 181 -10.95 5.46 -8.12
CA SER A 181 -11.75 6.69 -8.18
C SER A 181 -12.66 6.81 -6.96
N VAL A 182 -12.80 8.03 -6.44
CA VAL A 182 -13.66 8.36 -5.31
C VAL A 182 -14.94 9.10 -5.73
N GLU A 183 -15.16 9.28 -7.03
CA GLU A 183 -16.26 10.10 -7.58
C GLU A 183 -17.65 9.63 -7.08
N LYS A 184 -17.87 8.32 -7.00
CA LYS A 184 -19.12 7.70 -6.50
C LYS A 184 -19.42 7.95 -5.00
N TYR A 185 -18.50 8.58 -4.29
CA TYR A 185 -18.57 8.79 -2.84
C TYR A 185 -18.53 10.28 -2.45
N LEU A 186 -18.46 11.21 -3.42
CA LEU A 186 -18.33 12.64 -3.15
C LEU A 186 -19.51 13.22 -2.35
N ASP A 187 -20.71 12.69 -2.57
CA ASP A 187 -21.94 13.03 -1.84
C ASP A 187 -21.91 12.61 -0.35
N ARG A 188 -21.02 11.68 -0.01
CA ARG A 188 -20.88 11.08 1.32
C ARG A 188 -19.48 11.27 1.91
N ALA A 189 -18.80 12.35 1.54
CA ALA A 189 -17.42 12.63 1.93
C ALA A 189 -17.15 12.64 3.45
N ASN A 190 -18.18 12.93 4.26
CA ASN A 190 -18.09 12.97 5.72
C ASN A 190 -18.54 11.67 6.42
N ASP A 191 -19.06 10.68 5.67
CA ASP A 191 -19.51 9.41 6.23
C ASP A 191 -18.31 8.56 6.67
N ARG A 192 -18.29 8.21 7.96
CA ARG A 192 -17.21 7.41 8.57
C ARG A 192 -17.09 6.03 7.96
N LEU A 193 -18.19 5.41 7.54
CA LEU A 193 -18.20 4.09 6.91
C LEU A 193 -17.62 4.16 5.49
N VAL A 194 -17.98 5.19 4.72
CA VAL A 194 -17.41 5.43 3.39
C VAL A 194 -15.90 5.67 3.47
N LEU A 195 -15.45 6.51 4.42
CA LEU A 195 -14.03 6.75 4.64
C LEU A 195 -13.25 5.47 4.97
N ARG A 196 -13.83 4.61 5.83
CA ARG A 196 -13.24 3.32 6.18
C ARG A 196 -13.21 2.38 4.98
N GLN A 197 -14.31 2.26 4.24
CA GLN A 197 -14.44 1.43 3.04
C GLN A 197 -13.38 1.79 1.99
N ILE A 198 -13.25 3.07 1.63
CA ILE A 198 -12.22 3.53 0.67
C ILE A 198 -10.82 3.18 1.19
N THR A 199 -10.57 3.38 2.48
CA THR A 199 -9.26 3.07 3.06
C THR A 199 -8.98 1.57 3.02
N ASP A 200 -9.97 0.71 3.33
CA ASP A 200 -9.83 -0.74 3.27
C ASP A 200 -9.61 -1.26 1.85
N GLU A 201 -10.27 -0.67 0.85
CA GLU A 201 -10.03 -0.95 -0.57
C GLU A 201 -8.59 -0.63 -0.97
N VAL A 202 -8.07 0.53 -0.56
CA VAL A 202 -6.66 0.89 -0.79
C VAL A 202 -5.70 -0.10 -0.12
N MET A 203 -5.95 -0.45 1.15
CA MET A 203 -5.09 -1.40 1.87
C MET A 203 -5.14 -2.80 1.26
N PHE A 204 -6.31 -3.23 0.77
CA PHE A 204 -6.48 -4.50 0.07
C PHE A 204 -5.64 -4.55 -1.22
N GLU A 205 -5.67 -3.48 -2.02
CA GLU A 205 -4.84 -3.41 -3.23
C GLU A 205 -3.35 -3.37 -2.90
N ILE A 206 -2.93 -2.60 -1.89
CA ILE A 206 -1.54 -2.58 -1.43
C ILE A 206 -1.09 -3.97 -0.97
N ARG A 207 -1.94 -4.72 -0.27
CA ARG A 207 -1.67 -6.10 0.14
C ARG A 207 -1.42 -7.00 -1.08
N ASN A 208 -2.28 -6.93 -2.09
CA ASN A 208 -2.14 -7.75 -3.30
C ASN A 208 -0.87 -7.40 -4.08
N LEU A 209 -0.49 -6.12 -4.14
CA LEU A 209 0.70 -5.66 -4.84
C LEU A 209 1.99 -6.04 -4.08
N SER A 210 2.01 -5.85 -2.76
CA SER A 210 3.19 -6.08 -1.92
C SER A 210 3.39 -7.56 -1.53
N GLY A 211 2.31 -8.34 -1.47
CA GLY A 211 2.34 -9.70 -0.93
C GLY A 211 2.45 -9.77 0.60
N GLN A 212 2.42 -8.63 1.30
CA GLN A 212 2.51 -8.59 2.76
C GLN A 212 1.28 -9.23 3.43
N HIS A 213 1.50 -9.84 4.59
CA HIS A 213 0.41 -10.32 5.42
C HIS A 213 -0.27 -9.14 6.14
N TYR A 214 -1.58 -9.01 5.98
CA TYR A 214 -2.35 -7.90 6.56
C TYR A 214 -2.75 -8.18 8.02
N VAL A 215 -2.61 -7.18 8.87
CA VAL A 215 -3.05 -7.20 10.27
C VAL A 215 -3.98 -6.03 10.58
N ASN A 216 -5.12 -6.30 11.23
CA ASN A 216 -6.14 -5.28 11.53
C ASN A 216 -5.82 -4.48 12.81
N THR A 217 -4.57 -4.04 12.93
CA THR A 217 -4.06 -3.21 14.02
C THR A 217 -3.29 -2.02 13.43
N TYR A 218 -3.34 -0.87 14.09
CA TYR A 218 -2.55 0.29 13.65
C TYR A 218 -1.07 0.04 13.96
N ALA A 219 -0.18 0.44 13.04
CA ALA A 219 1.24 0.41 13.29
C ALA A 219 1.58 1.41 14.41
N THR A 220 2.09 0.90 15.53
CA THR A 220 2.59 1.76 16.61
C THR A 220 4.03 2.15 16.34
N ARG A 221 4.39 3.41 16.61
CA ARG A 221 5.81 3.74 16.78
C ARG A 221 6.33 2.93 17.97
N PRO A 222 7.47 2.24 17.87
CA PRO A 222 8.08 1.66 19.06
C PRO A 222 8.33 2.79 20.05
N VAL A 223 7.71 2.69 21.23
CA VAL A 223 8.11 3.47 22.39
C VAL A 223 9.52 2.99 22.70
N ILE A 224 10.51 3.87 22.67
CA ILE A 224 11.84 3.56 23.22
C ILE A 224 11.64 3.46 24.73
N SER A 225 11.15 2.32 25.18
CA SER A 225 11.21 1.89 26.57
C SER A 225 12.58 1.28 26.75
N ALA A 226 13.30 1.75 27.76
CA ALA A 226 14.57 1.16 28.14
C ALA A 226 14.33 -0.32 28.50
N GLY A 227 14.96 -1.22 27.75
CA GLY A 227 15.17 -2.62 28.12
C GLY A 227 13.94 -3.53 28.10
N VAL A 228 13.56 -4.00 26.92
CA VAL A 228 13.15 -5.41 26.73
C VAL A 228 13.69 -5.84 25.36
N GLU A 229 14.63 -6.78 25.37
CA GLU A 229 15.16 -7.41 24.16
C GLU A 229 14.06 -8.22 23.49
N ALA A 230 13.81 -7.94 22.21
CA ALA A 230 12.93 -8.76 21.38
C ALA A 230 13.79 -9.81 20.67
N GLU A 231 13.50 -11.08 20.92
CA GLU A 231 14.14 -12.23 20.27
C GLU A 231 13.91 -12.21 18.75
N PRO A 232 14.94 -12.51 17.92
CA PRO A 232 14.79 -12.50 16.46
C PRO A 232 13.92 -13.67 15.98
N SER A 233 12.88 -13.37 15.21
CA SER A 233 12.11 -14.39 14.48
C SER A 233 12.91 -14.87 13.27
N GLU A 234 13.47 -16.08 13.36
CA GLU A 234 14.05 -16.82 12.23
C GLU A 234 12.95 -17.38 11.32
N HIS A 235 12.29 -16.54 10.51
CA HIS A 235 11.55 -17.04 9.34
C HIS A 235 11.92 -16.23 8.10
N LEU A 236 13.01 -16.67 7.48
CA LEU A 236 13.42 -16.29 6.13
C LEU A 236 12.30 -16.68 5.15
N ALA A 237 11.71 -15.66 4.52
CA ALA A 237 10.94 -15.84 3.30
C ALA A 237 11.86 -16.42 2.22
N GLU A 238 11.68 -17.71 1.95
CA GLU A 238 12.23 -18.38 0.77
C GLU A 238 11.63 -17.69 -0.46
N VAL A 239 12.48 -16.96 -1.19
CA VAL A 239 12.11 -16.33 -2.46
C VAL A 239 11.90 -17.46 -3.46
N VAL A 240 10.64 -17.88 -3.64
CA VAL A 240 10.26 -18.80 -4.71
C VAL A 240 10.46 -18.08 -6.03
N ASP A 241 11.48 -18.53 -6.77
CA ASP A 241 11.80 -18.07 -8.12
C ASP A 241 10.70 -18.56 -9.08
N LEU A 242 9.70 -17.71 -9.34
CA LEU A 242 8.65 -18.01 -10.31
C LEU A 242 9.21 -17.85 -11.74
N PRO A 243 9.18 -18.88 -12.59
CA PRO A 243 9.74 -18.79 -13.93
C PRO A 243 8.96 -17.79 -14.78
N VAL A 244 9.71 -16.84 -15.36
CA VAL A 244 9.25 -15.90 -16.38
C VAL A 244 8.63 -16.68 -17.53
N ARG A 245 7.29 -16.62 -17.68
CA ARG A 245 6.61 -17.15 -18.86
C ARG A 245 7.06 -16.38 -20.10
N ARG A 246 7.85 -17.03 -20.96
CA ARG A 246 8.11 -16.57 -22.33
C ARG A 246 6.78 -16.42 -23.07
N ARG A 247 6.55 -15.24 -23.67
CA ARG A 247 5.45 -14.99 -24.60
C ARG A 247 5.45 -16.08 -25.68
N ALA A 248 4.37 -16.88 -25.74
CA ALA A 248 4.08 -17.69 -26.91
C ALA A 248 3.84 -16.76 -28.11
N LYS A 249 4.59 -17.00 -29.19
CA LYS A 249 4.49 -16.28 -30.46
C LYS A 249 3.23 -16.80 -31.15
N VAL A 250 2.15 -16.02 -31.17
CA VAL A 250 0.97 -16.33 -31.98
C VAL A 250 1.26 -15.87 -33.40
N SER A 251 1.53 -16.82 -34.30
CA SER A 251 1.53 -16.60 -35.74
C SER A 251 0.13 -16.91 -36.27
N VAL A 252 -0.53 -15.90 -36.84
CA VAL A 252 -1.79 -16.08 -37.56
C VAL A 252 -1.44 -16.39 -39.01
N THR A 253 -1.74 -17.61 -39.46
CA THR A 253 -1.80 -17.96 -40.88
C THR A 253 -3.27 -18.10 -41.24
N SER A 254 -3.76 -17.20 -42.08
CA SER A 254 -5.09 -17.30 -42.69
C SER A 254 -4.99 -18.22 -43.90
N ASP A 255 -5.69 -19.35 -43.88
CA ASP A 255 -6.09 -20.01 -45.12
C ASP A 255 -7.59 -20.29 -45.10
N LEU A 256 -8.19 -19.84 -46.19
CA LEU A 256 -9.60 -19.95 -46.54
C LEU A 256 -9.91 -21.41 -46.83
N THR A 257 -10.91 -21.97 -46.14
CA THR A 257 -11.97 -22.85 -46.68
C THR A 257 -12.67 -23.56 -45.52
N THR A 258 -13.99 -23.70 -45.65
CA THR A 258 -14.94 -24.44 -44.80
C THR A 258 -15.62 -23.67 -43.66
N GLU A 259 -16.95 -23.65 -43.75
CA GLU A 259 -17.90 -22.97 -42.86
C GLU A 259 -18.13 -23.79 -41.57
N LYS A 260 -18.33 -23.05 -40.46
CA LYS A 260 -18.63 -23.44 -39.05
C LYS A 260 -17.42 -23.76 -38.14
N PRO A 261 -17.19 -22.97 -37.09
CA PRO A 261 -16.37 -23.42 -35.97
C PRO A 261 -17.22 -24.16 -34.94
N ALA A 262 -16.89 -25.44 -34.75
CA ALA A 262 -17.26 -26.21 -33.56
C ALA A 262 -16.47 -25.70 -32.35
N VAL A 263 -17.14 -25.58 -31.20
CA VAL A 263 -16.50 -25.26 -29.91
C VAL A 263 -15.79 -26.51 -29.41
N LEU A 264 -14.46 -26.53 -29.46
CA LEU A 264 -13.66 -27.59 -28.85
C LEU A 264 -13.36 -27.19 -27.39
N VAL A 265 -14.03 -27.84 -26.44
CA VAL A 265 -13.69 -27.79 -25.01
C VAL A 265 -12.54 -28.77 -24.77
N ALA A 266 -11.32 -28.26 -24.59
CA ALA A 266 -10.21 -29.08 -24.13
C ALA A 266 -10.20 -29.13 -22.59
N SER A 267 -10.75 -30.23 -22.06
CA SER A 267 -10.57 -30.68 -20.68
C SER A 267 -9.13 -31.19 -20.49
N ALA A 268 -8.44 -30.69 -19.48
CA ALA A 268 -7.23 -31.32 -18.95
C ALA A 268 -7.49 -31.67 -17.48
N ALA A 269 -7.64 -32.96 -17.22
CA ALA A 269 -7.91 -33.52 -15.90
C ALA A 269 -6.62 -33.86 -15.14
N SER A 270 -6.72 -33.76 -13.81
CA SER A 270 -6.05 -34.57 -12.78
C SER A 270 -4.59 -34.29 -12.40
N GLU A 271 -4.42 -33.60 -11.26
CA GLU A 271 -3.60 -34.10 -10.13
C GLU A 271 -4.43 -34.03 -8.83
N ARG A 272 -4.23 -34.99 -7.92
CA ARG A 272 -5.15 -35.43 -6.84
C ARG A 272 -5.27 -34.45 -5.65
N PRO A 273 -6.38 -34.48 -4.87
CA PRO A 273 -6.52 -33.68 -3.65
C PRO A 273 -5.70 -34.27 -2.49
N VAL A 274 -4.92 -33.43 -1.81
CA VAL A 274 -4.23 -33.76 -0.55
C VAL A 274 -5.22 -33.54 0.61
N PRO A 275 -5.42 -34.51 1.53
CA PRO A 275 -6.29 -34.31 2.69
C PRO A 275 -5.64 -33.36 3.69
N ILE A 276 -6.36 -32.29 4.06
CA ILE A 276 -5.98 -31.41 5.16
C ILE A 276 -6.35 -32.12 6.47
N MET A 277 -5.34 -32.62 7.18
CA MET A 277 -5.43 -32.96 8.60
C MET A 277 -5.36 -31.66 9.41
N ILE A 278 -6.40 -31.38 10.19
CA ILE A 278 -6.38 -30.35 11.24
C ILE A 278 -5.97 -31.07 12.52
N GLU A 279 -4.71 -30.93 12.94
CA GLU A 279 -4.30 -31.25 14.31
C GLU A 279 -4.78 -30.13 15.22
N ALA A 280 -5.71 -30.49 16.12
CA ALA A 280 -6.12 -29.66 17.23
C ALA A 280 -5.35 -30.13 18.47
N ASP A 281 -4.30 -29.41 18.84
CA ASP A 281 -3.59 -29.64 20.09
C ASP A 281 -4.13 -28.75 21.22
N GLY A 282 -4.62 -29.40 22.27
CA GLY A 282 -4.40 -28.94 23.65
C GLY A 282 -5.47 -28.08 24.30
N VAL A 283 -6.71 -28.56 24.42
CA VAL A 283 -7.60 -28.12 25.53
C VAL A 283 -7.54 -29.18 26.63
N ASP A 284 -6.86 -28.80 27.71
CA ASP A 284 -6.75 -29.51 28.98
C ASP A 284 -8.15 -29.77 29.57
N ARG A 285 -8.46 -31.05 29.82
CA ARG A 285 -9.72 -31.51 30.42
C ARG A 285 -9.49 -31.87 31.87
N ARG A 286 -9.68 -30.93 32.81
CA ARG A 286 -10.09 -31.26 34.19
C ARG A 286 -10.99 -30.17 34.81
N SER A 287 -12.15 -30.62 35.28
CA SER A 287 -13.19 -29.91 36.07
C SER A 287 -13.89 -28.76 35.33
N SER A 288 -15.21 -28.59 35.32
CA SER A 288 -16.26 -28.98 36.25
C SER A 288 -17.62 -28.88 35.54
N ALA A 289 -18.55 -29.75 35.93
CA ALA A 289 -19.94 -29.77 35.48
C ALA A 289 -20.66 -28.43 35.73
N ALA A 290 -21.36 -27.93 34.71
CA ALA A 290 -22.50 -27.02 34.89
C ALA A 290 -23.39 -27.07 33.64
N ALA A 291 -24.70 -27.18 33.87
CA ALA A 291 -25.73 -27.54 32.92
C ALA A 291 -25.97 -26.50 31.80
N ILE A 292 -26.06 -26.97 30.56
CA ILE A 292 -26.60 -26.20 29.43
C ILE A 292 -28.11 -26.35 29.41
N LYS A 293 -28.82 -25.26 29.72
CA LYS A 293 -30.27 -25.15 29.61
C LYS A 293 -30.58 -24.46 28.28
N THR A 294 -31.05 -25.23 27.31
CA THR A 294 -31.48 -24.74 25.98
C THR A 294 -32.72 -23.87 26.12
N ARG A 295 -32.69 -22.65 25.56
CA ARG A 295 -33.85 -21.77 25.41
C ARG A 295 -34.10 -21.55 23.91
N LYS A 296 -35.21 -22.08 23.41
CA LYS A 296 -35.83 -21.68 22.13
C LYS A 296 -36.27 -20.23 22.25
N LEU A 297 -35.91 -19.39 21.27
CA LEU A 297 -36.59 -18.11 21.04
C LEU A 297 -37.68 -18.33 19.99
N GLU A 298 -38.93 -18.16 20.41
CA GLU A 298 -40.10 -18.02 19.54
C GLU A 298 -40.24 -16.56 19.11
N LEU A 299 -40.48 -16.34 17.81
CA LEU A 299 -40.82 -15.03 17.23
C LEU A 299 -42.35 -14.86 17.28
N PRO A 300 -42.90 -13.73 17.77
CA PRO A 300 -44.29 -13.41 17.60
C PRO A 300 -44.47 -12.39 16.46
N PHE A 301 -45.20 -12.75 15.40
CA PHE A 301 -46.25 -11.92 14.81
C PHE A 301 -46.94 -12.69 13.67
N GLU A 302 -48.24 -12.95 13.84
CA GLU A 302 -49.14 -13.51 12.83
C GLU A 302 -49.60 -12.44 11.84
N LEU A 303 -49.69 -12.85 10.56
CA LEU A 303 -50.43 -12.17 9.51
C LEU A 303 -51.87 -12.70 9.52
N GLU A 304 -52.85 -11.84 9.77
CA GLU A 304 -54.24 -12.08 9.35
C GLU A 304 -54.50 -11.36 8.01
N LEU A 305 -54.81 -12.16 6.99
CA LEU A 305 -55.49 -11.73 5.78
C LEU A 305 -57.00 -11.83 6.02
N SER A 306 -57.73 -10.72 5.88
CA SER A 306 -59.18 -10.73 5.72
C SER A 306 -59.56 -9.89 4.50
N THR A 307 -60.36 -10.50 3.64
CA THR A 307 -60.92 -9.99 2.39
C THR A 307 -62.07 -9.01 2.61
N ALA A 308 -62.06 -7.90 1.87
CA ALA A 308 -63.23 -7.30 1.19
C ALA A 308 -62.71 -6.29 0.15
#